data_AF-A0A353RXH9-F1
#
_entry.id   AF-A0A353RXH9-F1
#
_cell.length_a   1.000
_cell.length_b   1.000
_cell.length_c   1.000
_cell.angle_alpha   90.00
_cell.angle_beta   90.00
_cell.angle_gamma   90.00
#
_symmetry.space_group_name_H-M   'P 1'
#
loop_
_entity.id
_entity.type
_entity.pdbx_description
1 polymer ?
#
loop_
_entity_poly.entity_id
_entity_poly.type
_entity_poly.pdbx_seq_one_letter_code
_entity_poly.pdbx_strand_id
1 'polypeptide(L)'
;MSLKKGIIAGTITLFIAAVSSVSYGQASQGDLCKKMWDNFQGMRAMTGLSQASDEQFSKFSGFAKSIIADTKTSSEKFANDKNYKVLNDEVLYHSTEIDKASGSKDLEEIQVQFRRLTIACRNC
;
A
#
# COMPACT_ATOMS: atom_id res chain seq x y z
N MET A 1 11.89 25.36 -43.89
CA MET A 1 11.28 24.69 -42.72
C MET A 1 11.68 23.21 -42.73
N SER A 2 12.67 22.77 -41.94
CA SER A 2 12.86 21.31 -41.70
C SER A 2 13.74 20.97 -40.47
N LEU A 3 14.74 21.78 -40.11
CA LEU A 3 15.68 21.40 -39.04
C LEU A 3 15.20 21.52 -37.59
N LYS A 4 14.03 22.13 -37.31
CA LYS A 4 13.57 22.33 -35.92
C LYS A 4 12.73 21.17 -35.34
N LYS A 5 12.33 20.18 -36.15
CA LYS A 5 11.46 19.08 -35.69
C LYS A 5 12.23 17.84 -35.17
N GLY A 6 13.52 17.70 -35.51
CA GLY A 6 14.32 16.51 -35.10
C GLY A 6 14.84 16.55 -33.67
N ILE A 7 15.04 17.73 -33.07
CA ILE A 7 15.66 17.87 -31.74
C ILE A 7 14.67 17.51 -30.63
N ILE A 8 13.37 17.75 -30.84
CA ILE A 8 12.31 17.51 -29.86
C ILE A 8 12.01 16.01 -29.72
N ALA A 9 12.13 15.24 -30.81
CA ALA A 9 11.95 13.79 -30.75
C ALA A 9 13.08 13.10 -29.96
N GLY A 10 14.33 13.48 -30.20
CA GLY A 10 15.49 12.85 -29.54
C GLY A 10 15.57 13.12 -28.03
N THR A 11 15.14 14.29 -27.57
CA THR A 11 15.11 14.61 -26.13
C THR A 11 14.04 13.83 -25.39
N ILE A 12 12.85 13.64 -25.98
CA ILE A 12 11.79 12.85 -25.34
C ILE A 12 12.16 11.36 -25.31
N THR A 13 12.77 10.80 -26.35
CA THR A 13 13.20 9.39 -26.36
C THR A 13 14.33 9.13 -25.38
N LEU A 14 15.27 10.06 -25.18
CA LEU A 14 16.32 9.95 -24.17
C LEU A 14 15.77 10.00 -22.73
N PHE A 15 14.73 10.81 -22.48
CA PHE A 15 14.04 10.79 -21.19
C PHE A 15 13.29 9.48 -20.95
N ILE A 16 12.57 8.96 -21.96
CA ILE A 16 11.84 7.68 -21.84
C ILE A 16 12.83 6.51 -21.66
N ALA A 17 13.96 6.54 -22.35
CA ALA A 17 15.01 5.53 -22.21
C ALA A 17 15.70 5.61 -20.83
N ALA A 18 15.91 6.81 -20.28
CA ALA A 18 16.46 7.00 -18.94
C ALA A 18 15.52 6.50 -17.83
N VAL A 19 14.19 6.57 -18.00
CA VAL A 19 13.26 5.91 -17.05
C VAL A 19 13.24 4.38 -17.21
N SER A 20 13.60 3.86 -18.40
CA SER A 20 13.68 2.41 -18.63
C SER A 20 14.99 1.76 -18.18
N SER A 21 16.04 2.55 -17.91
CA SER A 21 17.37 2.03 -17.54
C SER A 21 17.76 2.24 -16.07
N VAL A 22 16.90 2.82 -15.22
CA VAL A 22 17.07 2.74 -13.75
C VAL A 22 16.49 1.43 -13.21
N SER A 23 16.97 0.30 -13.72
CA SER A 23 16.75 -1.03 -13.12
C SER A 23 17.76 -1.32 -12.00
N TYR A 24 18.20 -0.27 -11.30
CA TYR A 24 18.99 -0.33 -10.07
C TYR A 24 18.11 0.25 -8.95
N GLY A 25 17.14 -0.55 -8.46
CA GLY A 25 16.28 -0.13 -7.35
C GLY A 25 14.81 -0.55 -7.43
N GLN A 26 14.45 -1.64 -8.13
CA GLN A 26 13.10 -2.19 -8.00
C GLN A 26 12.91 -2.64 -6.54
N ALA A 27 12.10 -1.89 -5.78
CA ALA A 27 11.73 -2.23 -4.41
C ALA A 27 11.24 -3.69 -4.39
N SER A 28 11.93 -4.56 -3.65
CA SER A 28 11.53 -5.96 -3.58
C SER A 28 10.23 -6.10 -2.78
N GLN A 29 9.56 -7.26 -2.87
CA GLN A 29 8.44 -7.56 -1.96
C GLN A 29 8.87 -7.43 -0.48
N GLY A 30 10.13 -7.78 -0.16
CA GLY A 30 10.68 -7.60 1.18
C GLY A 30 10.76 -6.14 1.62
N ASP A 31 11.07 -5.22 0.70
CA ASP A 31 11.13 -3.79 1.00
C ASP A 31 9.73 -3.19 1.18
N LEU A 32 8.74 -3.66 0.41
CA LEU A 32 7.34 -3.29 0.63
C LEU A 32 6.83 -3.77 1.99
N CYS A 33 7.11 -5.02 2.36
CA CYS A 33 6.70 -5.55 3.67
C CYS A 33 7.37 -4.79 4.83
N LYS A 34 8.65 -4.41 4.70
CA LYS A 34 9.33 -3.55 5.69
C LYS A 34 8.68 -2.18 5.79
N LYS A 35 8.30 -1.57 4.67
CA LYS A 35 7.61 -0.27 4.64
C LYS A 35 6.22 -0.34 5.29
N MET A 36 5.50 -1.44 5.09
CA MET A 36 4.19 -1.67 5.73
C MET A 36 4.30 -1.95 7.24
N TRP A 37 5.46 -2.40 7.73
CA TRP A 37 5.64 -2.82 9.11
C TRP A 37 5.35 -1.73 10.14
N ASP A 38 5.86 -0.52 9.94
CA ASP A 38 5.67 0.57 10.90
C ASP A 38 4.20 0.99 10.99
N ASN A 39 3.52 1.04 9.85
CA ASN A 39 2.07 1.31 9.78
C ASN A 39 1.27 0.20 10.49
N PHE A 40 1.64 -1.05 10.27
CA PHE A 40 1.01 -2.20 10.92
C PHE A 40 1.22 -2.17 12.44
N GLN A 41 2.44 -1.89 12.91
CA GLN A 41 2.74 -1.77 14.34
C GLN A 41 2.04 -0.57 14.97
N GLY A 42 1.95 0.55 14.26
CA GLY A 42 1.19 1.73 14.68
C GLY A 42 -0.27 1.40 14.93
N MET A 43 -0.91 0.65 14.02
CA MET A 43 -2.28 0.14 14.25
C MET A 43 -2.34 -0.83 15.44
N ARG A 44 -1.41 -1.79 15.53
CA ARG A 44 -1.36 -2.77 16.64
C ARG A 44 -1.31 -2.12 18.01
N ALA A 45 -0.54 -1.05 18.14
CA ALA A 45 -0.39 -0.31 19.41
C ALA A 45 -1.70 0.34 19.87
N MET A 46 -2.61 0.66 18.94
CA MET A 46 -3.86 1.35 19.22
C MET A 46 -5.07 0.41 19.30
N THR A 47 -4.98 -0.81 18.75
CA THR A 47 -6.10 -1.78 18.78
C THR A 47 -6.37 -2.37 20.17
N GLY A 48 -5.53 -2.10 21.17
CA GLY A 48 -5.77 -2.50 22.56
C GLY A 48 -6.48 -1.44 23.41
N LEU A 49 -6.83 -0.29 22.82
CA LEU A 49 -7.51 0.79 23.53
C LEU A 49 -8.98 0.44 23.77
N SER A 50 -9.52 0.85 24.91
CA SER A 50 -10.97 0.79 25.19
C SER A 50 -11.77 1.90 24.50
N GLN A 51 -11.10 2.98 24.12
CA GLN A 51 -11.66 4.12 23.40
C GLN A 51 -10.57 4.80 22.57
N ALA A 52 -10.94 5.41 21.45
CA ALA A 52 -10.03 6.13 20.57
C ALA A 52 -10.44 7.62 20.45
N SER A 53 -9.46 8.51 20.47
CA SER A 53 -9.65 9.93 20.15
C SER A 53 -9.76 10.15 18.64
N ASP A 54 -10.24 11.34 18.25
CA ASP A 54 -10.30 11.74 16.83
C ASP A 54 -8.93 11.70 16.14
N GLU A 55 -7.87 12.02 16.88
CA GLU A 55 -6.50 11.89 16.39
C GLU A 55 -6.10 10.43 16.14
N GLN A 56 -6.53 9.51 17.03
CA GLN A 56 -6.26 8.08 16.88
C GLN A 56 -7.04 7.48 15.72
N PHE A 57 -8.30 7.88 15.50
CA PHE A 57 -9.05 7.49 14.30
C PHE A 57 -8.40 8.00 13.02
N SER A 58 -7.89 9.23 13.04
CA SER A 58 -7.14 9.79 11.91
C SER A 58 -5.85 8.99 11.62
N LYS A 59 -5.14 8.56 12.68
CA LYS A 59 -3.97 7.69 12.57
C LYS A 59 -4.31 6.32 12.00
N PHE A 60 -5.41 5.69 12.43
CA PHE A 60 -5.88 4.42 11.85
C PHE A 60 -6.14 4.55 10.34
N SER A 61 -6.87 5.58 9.92
CA SER A 61 -7.10 5.86 8.49
C SER A 61 -5.78 6.06 7.73
N GLY A 62 -4.85 6.83 8.30
CA GLY A 62 -3.53 7.07 7.68
C GLY A 62 -2.72 5.79 7.49
N PHE A 63 -2.62 4.96 8.52
CA PHE A 63 -1.92 3.69 8.45
C PHE A 63 -2.58 2.71 7.47
N ALA A 64 -3.91 2.60 7.50
CA ALA A 64 -4.68 1.77 6.59
C ALA A 64 -4.44 2.16 5.12
N LYS A 65 -4.51 3.46 4.80
CA LYS A 65 -4.24 3.99 3.45
C LYS A 65 -2.82 3.70 2.98
N SER A 66 -1.83 3.77 3.86
CA SER A 66 -0.45 3.42 3.50
C SER A 66 -0.34 1.93 3.15
N ILE A 67 -0.95 1.04 3.94
CA ILE A 67 -0.98 -0.40 3.63
C ILE A 67 -1.69 -0.63 2.29
N ILE A 68 -2.86 -0.02 2.05
CA ILE A 68 -3.58 -0.13 0.76
C ILE A 68 -2.67 0.24 -0.42
N ALA A 69 -1.93 1.36 -0.32
CA ALA A 69 -1.06 1.83 -1.40
C ALA A 69 0.10 0.84 -1.68
N ASP A 70 0.73 0.34 -0.62
CA ASP A 70 1.85 -0.60 -0.75
C ASP A 70 1.38 -2.00 -1.20
N THR A 71 0.21 -2.47 -0.75
CA THR A 71 -0.40 -3.72 -1.21
C THR A 71 -0.86 -3.63 -2.66
N LYS A 72 -1.39 -2.49 -3.13
CA LYS A 72 -1.66 -2.28 -4.57
C LYS A 72 -0.38 -2.37 -5.38
N THR A 73 0.70 -1.74 -4.92
CA THR A 73 2.01 -1.83 -5.55
C THR A 73 2.50 -3.28 -5.62
N SER A 74 2.32 -4.04 -4.54
CA SER A 74 2.63 -5.48 -4.47
C SER A 74 1.83 -6.27 -5.50
N SER A 75 0.51 -6.08 -5.56
CA SER A 75 -0.35 -6.76 -6.51
C SER A 75 -0.05 -6.41 -7.97
N GLU A 76 0.32 -5.16 -8.27
CA GLU A 76 0.57 -4.72 -9.64
C GLU A 76 1.95 -5.17 -10.15
N LYS A 77 2.95 -5.27 -9.26
CA LYS A 77 4.34 -5.54 -9.64
C LYS A 77 4.78 -6.99 -9.44
N PHE A 78 4.23 -7.69 -8.45
CA PHE A 78 4.72 -9.01 -8.03
C PHE A 78 3.71 -10.15 -8.16
N ALA A 79 2.43 -9.86 -8.44
CA ALA A 79 1.40 -10.89 -8.60
C ALA A 79 1.52 -11.63 -9.95
N ASN A 80 2.45 -12.57 -10.01
CA ASN A 80 2.68 -13.40 -11.19
C ASN A 80 1.67 -14.55 -11.31
N ASP A 81 0.96 -14.88 -10.23
CA ASP A 81 -0.05 -15.94 -10.18
C ASP A 81 -1.36 -15.48 -9.50
N LYS A 82 -2.42 -16.26 -9.75
CA LYS A 82 -3.77 -15.95 -9.27
C LYS A 82 -3.88 -15.97 -7.75
N ASN A 83 -3.16 -16.87 -7.07
CA ASN A 83 -3.25 -16.99 -5.61
C ASN A 83 -2.60 -15.78 -4.96
N TYR A 84 -1.45 -15.32 -5.46
CA TYR A 84 -0.80 -14.11 -4.98
C TYR A 84 -1.71 -12.88 -5.11
N LYS A 85 -2.47 -12.79 -6.21
CA LYS A 85 -3.45 -11.73 -6.38
C LYS A 85 -4.57 -11.80 -5.33
N VAL A 86 -5.15 -12.98 -5.12
CA VAL A 86 -6.19 -13.19 -4.10
C VAL A 86 -5.69 -12.84 -2.69
N LEU A 87 -4.46 -13.23 -2.35
CA LEU A 87 -3.83 -12.91 -1.07
C LEU A 87 -3.67 -11.40 -0.88
N ASN A 88 -3.25 -10.67 -1.92
CA ASN A 88 -3.23 -9.21 -1.86
C ASN A 88 -4.64 -8.62 -1.76
N ASP A 89 -5.62 -9.18 -2.46
CA ASP A 89 -7.02 -8.72 -2.41
C ASP A 89 -7.61 -8.86 -0.99
N GLU A 90 -7.28 -9.91 -0.24
CA GLU A 90 -7.69 -10.08 1.17
C GLU A 90 -7.09 -8.99 2.08
N VAL A 91 -5.79 -8.69 1.89
CA VAL A 91 -5.12 -7.60 2.63
C VAL A 91 -5.74 -6.25 2.27
N LEU A 92 -6.02 -6.01 0.98
CA LEU A 92 -6.70 -4.81 0.50
C LEU A 92 -8.10 -4.67 1.09
N TYR A 93 -8.84 -5.77 1.18
CA TYR A 93 -10.19 -5.77 1.73
C TYR A 93 -10.17 -5.32 3.20
N HIS A 94 -9.39 -5.99 4.06
CA HIS A 94 -9.40 -5.67 5.49
C HIS A 94 -8.81 -4.30 5.80
N SER A 95 -7.77 -3.87 5.08
CA SER A 95 -7.24 -2.50 5.23
C SER A 95 -8.24 -1.43 4.77
N THR A 96 -9.03 -1.69 3.73
CA THR A 96 -10.12 -0.79 3.29
C THR A 96 -11.24 -0.70 4.33
N GLU A 97 -11.62 -1.82 4.94
CA GLU A 97 -12.64 -1.81 6.00
C GLU A 97 -12.16 -1.06 7.26
N ILE A 98 -10.87 -1.13 7.60
CA ILE A 98 -10.29 -0.32 8.68
C ILE A 98 -10.38 1.17 8.37
N ASP A 99 -10.09 1.59 7.12
CA ASP A 99 -10.19 3.00 6.72
C ASP A 99 -11.64 3.50 6.81
N LYS A 100 -12.61 2.69 6.36
CA LYS A 100 -14.04 3.00 6.49
C LYS A 100 -14.47 3.12 7.95
N ALA A 101 -14.12 2.14 8.78
CA ALA A 101 -14.44 2.12 10.20
C ALA A 101 -13.79 3.29 10.97
N SER A 102 -12.61 3.73 10.51
CA SER A 102 -11.96 4.95 11.03
C SER A 102 -12.79 6.20 10.72
N GLY A 103 -13.40 6.28 9.54
CA GLY A 103 -14.29 7.38 9.15
C GLY A 103 -15.61 7.41 9.93
N SER A 104 -16.16 6.24 10.28
CA SER A 104 -17.36 6.11 11.13
C SER A 104 -17.06 6.11 12.63
N LYS A 105 -15.79 6.22 13.03
CA LYS A 105 -15.32 6.17 14.42
C LYS A 105 -15.73 4.88 15.16
N ASP A 106 -15.75 3.76 14.45
CA ASP A 106 -16.11 2.45 14.97
C ASP A 106 -14.85 1.67 15.39
N LEU A 107 -14.48 1.79 16.66
CA LEU A 107 -13.27 1.15 17.18
C LEU A 107 -13.38 -0.37 17.24
N GLU A 108 -14.57 -0.92 17.52
CA GLU A 108 -14.76 -2.37 17.60
C GLU A 108 -14.55 -3.01 16.22
N GLU A 109 -15.11 -2.41 15.17
CA GLU A 109 -14.92 -2.88 13.80
C GLU A 109 -13.45 -2.74 13.36
N ILE A 110 -12.75 -1.65 13.73
CA ILE A 110 -11.31 -1.52 13.48
C ILE A 110 -10.54 -2.67 14.13
N GLN A 111 -10.84 -3.04 15.38
CA GLN A 111 -10.16 -4.13 16.08
C GLN A 111 -10.41 -5.49 15.41
N VAL A 112 -11.65 -5.77 15.02
CA VAL A 112 -12.02 -7.00 14.31
C VAL A 112 -11.31 -7.09 12.96
N GLN A 113 -11.34 -6.01 12.18
CA GLN A 113 -10.72 -5.97 10.87
C GLN A 113 -9.19 -5.98 10.95
N PHE A 114 -8.58 -5.36 11.95
CA PHE A 114 -7.15 -5.46 12.20
C PHE A 114 -6.71 -6.90 12.51
N ARG A 115 -7.50 -7.65 13.29
CA ARG A 115 -7.23 -9.07 13.52
C ARG A 115 -7.30 -9.88 12.22
N ARG A 116 -8.28 -9.62 11.36
CA ARG A 116 -8.43 -10.29 10.06
C ARG A 116 -7.32 -9.90 9.07
N LEU A 117 -6.93 -8.63 9.04
CA LEU A 117 -5.77 -8.12 8.30
C LEU A 117 -4.49 -8.87 8.71
N THR A 118 -4.29 -9.06 10.01
CA THR A 118 -3.12 -9.81 10.53
C THR A 118 -3.08 -11.24 10.00
N ILE A 119 -4.24 -11.89 9.84
CA ILE A 119 -4.34 -13.23 9.27
C ILE A 119 -4.03 -13.20 7.77
N ALA A 120 -4.64 -12.27 7.02
CA ALA A 120 -4.37 -12.10 5.59
C ALA A 120 -2.87 -11.86 5.30
N CYS A 121 -2.21 -11.00 6.09
CA CYS A 121 -0.77 -10.76 5.98
C CYS A 121 0.08 -12.01 6.28
N ARG A 122 -0.41 -12.96 7.08
CA ARG A 122 0.30 -14.22 7.42
C ARG A 122 0.01 -15.37 6.46
N ASN A 123 -1.11 -15.29 5.73
CA ASN A 123 -1.49 -16.31 4.75
C ASN A 123 -0.62 -16.21 3.48
N CYS A 124 -0.12 -15.01 3.16
CA CYS A 124 0.80 -14.75 2.07
C CYS A 124 2.26 -15.02 2.46
#